data_AF-A0A349IN74-F1
#
_entry.id   AF-A0A349IN74-F1
#
_cell.length_a   1.000
_cell.length_b   1.000
_cell.length_c   1.000
_cell.angle_alpha   90.00
_cell.angle_beta   90.00
_cell.angle_gamma   90.00
#
_symmetry.space_group_name_H-M   'P 1'
#
loop_
_entity.id
_entity.type
_entity.pdbx_description
1 polymer ?
#
loop_
_entity_poly.entity_id
_entity_poly.type
_entity_poly.pdbx_seq_one_letter_code
_entity_poly.pdbx_strand_id
1 'polypeptide(L)' 'MNLKRILAIAALVVIAVLLVSLLYFATIGAKEATLAILFCLMVVPTVIYIFIWFTNLTRK' A
#
# COMPACT_ATOMS: atom_id res chain seq x y z
N MET A 1 -3.45 17.48 13.51
CA MET A 1 -3.84 16.81 12.25
C MET A 1 -4.82 15.69 12.59
N ASN A 2 -5.97 15.60 11.91
CA ASN A 2 -6.96 14.54 12.19
C ASN A 2 -6.34 13.14 11.99
N LEU A 3 -6.58 12.20 12.92
CA LEU A 3 -6.04 10.83 12.88
C LEU A 3 -6.36 10.11 11.56
N LYS A 4 -7.57 10.35 11.03
CA LYS A 4 -8.02 9.87 9.70
C LYS A 4 -7.10 10.34 8.57
N ARG A 5 -6.63 11.59 8.65
CA ARG A 5 -5.75 12.21 7.66
C ARG A 5 -4.34 11.65 7.72
N ILE A 6 -3.84 11.38 8.94
CA ILE A 6 -2.52 10.74 9.14
C ILE A 6 -2.50 9.33 8.56
N LEU A 7 -3.56 8.54 8.79
CA LEU A 7 -3.69 7.19 8.22
C LEU A 7 -3.79 7.20 6.70
N ALA A 8 -4.54 8.15 6.12
CA ALA A 8 -4.61 8.30 4.66
C ALA A 8 -3.25 8.66 4.05
N ILE A 9 -2.48 9.55 4.70
CA ILE A 9 -1.13 9.92 4.25
C ILE A 9 -0.18 8.73 4.39
N ALA A 10 -0.23 7.99 5.50
CA ALA A 10 0.59 6.80 5.70
C ALA A 10 0.31 5.72 4.65
N ALA A 11 -0.96 5.47 4.33
CA ALA A 11 -1.35 4.55 3.26
C ALA A 11 -0.81 4.97 1.89
N LEU A 12 -0.92 6.26 1.56
CA LEU A 12 -0.36 6.82 0.32
C LEU A 12 1.15 6.65 0.22
N VAL A 13 1.87 6.89 1.32
CA VAL A 13 3.33 6.71 1.38
C VAL A 13 3.70 5.24 1.16
N VAL A 14 3.00 4.30 1.79
CA VAL A 14 3.26 2.86 1.60
C VAL A 14 3.05 2.44 0.13
N ILE A 15 1.97 2.91 -0.51
CA ILE A 15 1.69 2.62 -1.93
C ILE A 15 2.78 3.23 -2.83
N ALA A 16 3.22 4.45 -2.55
CA ALA A 16 4.28 5.10 -3.32
C ALA A 16 5.61 4.32 -3.23
N VAL A 17 5.99 3.86 -2.04
CA VAL A 17 7.20 3.05 -1.84
C VAL A 17 7.10 1.70 -2.57
N LEU A 18 5.93 1.07 -2.56
CA LEU A 18 5.68 -0.17 -3.30
C LEU A 18 5.81 0.03 -4.82
N LEU A 19 5.31 1.14 -5.36
CA LEU A 19 5.44 1.48 -6.78
C LEU A 19 6.89 1.75 -7.19
N VAL A 20 7.65 2.47 -6.37
CA VAL A 20 9.08 2.72 -6.63
C VAL A 20 9.87 1.41 -6.60
N SER A 21 9.58 0.54 -5.63
CA SER A 21 10.19 -0.79 -5.54
C SER A 21 9.84 -1.64 -6.76
N LEU A 22 8.58 -1.60 -7.21
CA LEU A 22 8.14 -2.30 -8.42
C LEU A 22 8.95 -1.87 -9.64
N LEU A 23 9.13 -0.56 -9.85
CA LEU A 23 9.92 -0.02 -10.95
C LEU A 23 11.40 -0.46 -10.87
N TYR A 24 11.98 -0.46 -9.67
CA TYR A 24 13.36 -0.90 -9.46
C TYR A 24 13.55 -2.39 -9.75
N PHE A 25 12.68 -3.26 -9.25
CA PHE A 25 12.80 -4.70 -9.48
C PHE A 25 12.36 -5.11 -10.90
N ALA A 26 11.46 -4.35 -11.53
CA ALA A 26 11.09 -4.54 -12.93
C ALA A 26 12.25 -4.24 -13.89
N THR A 27 13.08 -3.22 -13.60
CA THR A 27 14.23 -2.87 -14.46
C THR A 27 15.42 -3.82 -14.30
N ILE A 28 15.55 -4.48 -13.14
CA ILE A 28 16.60 -5.48 -12.89
C ILE A 28 16.29 -6.83 -13.56
N GLY A 29 15.07 -7.03 -14.07
CA GLY A 29 14.66 -8.27 -14.75
C GLY A 29 14.38 -9.44 -13.80
N ALA A 30 14.28 -9.18 -12.50
CA ALA A 30 13.98 -10.16 -11.47
C ALA A 30 12.47 -10.51 -11.49
N LYS A 31 12.07 -11.38 -12.42
CA LYS A 31 10.66 -11.76 -12.69
C LYS A 31 9.88 -12.16 -11.42
N GLU A 32 10.51 -12.92 -10.53
CA GLU A 32 9.90 -13.38 -9.28
C GLU A 32 9.67 -12.22 -8.30
N ALA A 33 10.62 -11.30 -8.19
CA ALA A 33 10.50 -10.12 -7.35
C ALA A 33 9.42 -9.15 -7.88
N THR A 34 9.33 -8.97 -9.20
CA THR A 34 8.28 -8.13 -9.80
C THR A 34 6.88 -8.67 -9.52
N LEU A 35 6.68 -9.98 -9.64
CA LEU A 35 5.39 -10.64 -9.33
C LEU A 35 5.04 -10.54 -7.84
N ALA A 36 6.02 -10.72 -6.94
CA ALA A 36 5.80 -10.56 -5.51
C ALA A 36 5.37 -9.14 -5.15
N ILE A 37 5.94 -8.12 -5.80
CA ILE A 37 5.59 -6.72 -5.55
C ILE A 37 4.22 -6.39 -6.13
N LEU A 38 3.85 -6.92 -7.30
CA LEU A 38 2.50 -6.80 -7.84
C LEU A 38 1.45 -7.40 -6.90
N PHE A 39 1.73 -8.58 -6.33
CA PHE A 39 0.88 -9.21 -5.33
C PHE A 39 0.74 -8.33 -4.07
N CYS A 40 1.86 -7.79 -3.59
CA CYS A 40 1.88 -6.88 -2.45
C CYS A 40 1.06 -5.61 -2.74
N LEU A 41 1.16 -5.04 -3.94
CA LEU A 41 0.38 -3.89 -4.38
C LEU A 41 -1.13 -4.14 -4.42
N MET A 42 -1.56 -5.40 -4.58
CA MET A 42 -2.96 -5.81 -4.55
C MET A 42 -3.45 -6.10 -3.13
N VAL A 43 -2.60 -6.71 -2.30
CA VAL A 43 -2.95 -7.10 -0.91
C VAL A 43 -2.93 -5.89 0.04
N VAL A 44 -1.93 -5.02 -0.06
CA VAL A 44 -1.75 -3.86 0.83
C VAL A 44 -2.97 -2.93 0.86
N PRO A 45 -3.57 -2.49 -0.26
CA PRO A 45 -4.78 -1.66 -0.20
C PRO A 45 -5.96 -2.39 0.44
N THR A 46 -6.06 -3.71 0.24
CA THR A 46 -7.10 -4.55 0.87
C THR A 46 -6.95 -4.57 2.39
N VAL A 47 -5.72 -4.80 2.89
CA VAL A 47 -5.42 -4.80 4.33
C VAL A 47 -5.66 -3.43 4.95
N ILE A 48 -5.25 -2.36 4.27
CA ILE A 48 -5.48 -0.98 4.71
C ILE A 48 -6.98 -0.68 4.79
N TYR A 49 -7.76 -1.11 3.79
CA TYR A 49 -9.21 -0.92 3.78
C TYR A 49 -9.89 -1.65 4.94
N ILE A 50 -9.53 -2.91 5.17
CA ILE A 50 -10.02 -3.70 6.32
C ILE A 50 -9.64 -3.02 7.64
N PHE A 51 -8.43 -2.47 7.75
CA PHE A 51 -7.98 -1.77 8.95
C PHE A 51 -8.79 -0.49 9.21
N ILE A 52 -9.06 0.31 8.18
CA ILE A 52 -9.92 1.51 8.27
C ILE A 52 -11.35 1.12 8.65
N TRP A 53 -11.86 0.01 8.13
CA TRP A 53 -13.17 -0.54 8.48
C TRP A 53 -13.23 -0.98 9.95
N PHE A 54 -12.23 -1.74 10.42
CA PHE A 54 -12.16 -2.23 11.81
C PHE A 54 -12.02 -1.10 12.82
N THR A 55 -11.18 -0.11 12.50
CA THR A 55 -10.97 1.06 13.36
C THR A 55 -12.13 2.05 13.30
N ASN A 56 -13.16 1.78 12.48
CA ASN A 56 -14.38 2.57 12.33
C ASN A 56 -14.11 4.06 12.07
N LEU A 57 -12.91 4.39 11.59
CA LEU A 57 -12.42 5.76 11.42
C LEU A 57 -13.23 6.53 10.39
N THR A 58 -13.97 5.86 9.52
CA THR A 58 -14.85 6.46 8.51
C THR A 58 -16.30 6.61 8.96
N ARG A 59 -16.72 5.99 10.06
CA ARG A 59 -18.10 6.15 10.56
C ARG A 59 -18.19 7.44 11.37
N LYS A 60 -19.14 8.30 11.00
CA LYS A 60 -19.40 9.61 11.62
C LYS A 60 -19.81 9.45 13.07
#